data_AF-U4LG42-F1
#
_entry.id   AF-U4LG42-F1
#
_cell.length_a   1.000
_cell.length_b   1.000
_cell.length_c   1.000
_cell.angle_alpha   90.00
_cell.angle_beta   90.00
_cell.angle_gamma   90.00
#
_symmetry.space_group_name_H-M   'P 1'
#
loop_
_entity.id
_entity.type
_entity.pdbx_description
1 polymer ?
#
loop_
_entity_poly.entity_id
_entity_poly.type
_entity_poly.pdbx_seq_one_letter_code
_entity_poly.pdbx_strand_id
1 'polypeptide(L)'
;MDFIAKTLAKTATWFLRMFQNIFALILIGTCGYMLHEFAKFGFRPPQEVVVPMLFSCIALVISFFSLLAICCLPYILQLIAAFFDFMVLSGYIACAVLLDKNYHSDDTKNQLWVWLVSIRRFNNETSLREKRSAGLVKLLVALVILQILLFFATTLLSFYLAMLKGEKVYERAAEREIEYEESEEMSRSGRDVREVKHVYRGA
;
A
#
# COMPACT_ATOMS: atom_id res chain seq x y z
N MET A 1 20.94 -3.50 -18.40
CA MET A 1 20.29 -4.29 -17.32
C MET A 1 19.08 -3.59 -16.72
N ASP A 2 19.05 -2.25 -16.72
CA ASP A 2 17.97 -1.41 -16.17
C ASP A 2 16.56 -1.73 -16.66
N PHE A 3 16.40 -2.10 -17.94
CA PHE A 3 15.09 -2.43 -18.50
C PHE A 3 14.49 -3.68 -17.83
N ILE A 4 15.31 -4.71 -17.62
CA ILE A 4 14.90 -5.96 -16.97
C ILE A 4 14.53 -5.70 -15.51
N ALA A 5 15.37 -4.95 -14.79
CA ALA A 5 15.12 -4.60 -13.39
C ALA A 5 13.81 -3.82 -13.20
N LYS A 6 13.53 -2.84 -14.08
CA LYS A 6 12.28 -2.06 -14.05
C LYS A 6 11.05 -2.91 -14.33
N THR A 7 11.12 -3.79 -15.33
CA THR A 7 10.02 -4.68 -15.66
C THR A 7 9.76 -5.65 -14.52
N LEU A 8 10.81 -6.23 -13.93
CA LEU A 8 10.70 -7.13 -12.79
C LEU A 8 10.07 -6.44 -11.58
N ALA A 9 10.50 -5.21 -11.25
CA ALA A 9 9.93 -4.45 -10.15
C ALA A 9 8.44 -4.11 -10.37
N LYS A 10 8.05 -3.76 -11.60
CA LYS A 10 6.64 -3.53 -11.95
C LYS A 10 5.81 -4.82 -11.80
N THR A 11 6.28 -5.93 -12.35
CA THR A 11 5.59 -7.22 -12.26
C THR A 11 5.47 -7.68 -10.80
N ALA A 12 6.55 -7.53 -10.01
CA ALA A 12 6.53 -7.84 -8.58
C ALA A 12 5.55 -6.96 -7.81
N THR A 13 5.52 -5.65 -8.09
CA THR A 13 4.55 -4.73 -7.48
C THR A 13 3.12 -5.17 -7.80
N TRP A 14 2.83 -5.46 -9.07
CA TRP A 14 1.52 -5.92 -9.50
C TRP A 14 1.09 -7.22 -8.79
N PHE A 15 2.01 -8.18 -8.68
CA PHE A 15 1.75 -9.45 -8.03
C PHE A 15 1.49 -9.31 -6.52
N LEU A 16 2.30 -8.49 -5.82
CA LEU A 16 2.08 -8.17 -4.40
C LEU A 16 0.72 -7.49 -4.17
N ARG A 17 0.34 -6.56 -5.06
CA ARG A 17 -0.96 -5.87 -5.01
C ARG A 17 -2.14 -6.82 -5.19
N MET A 18 -2.01 -7.81 -6.07
CA MET A 18 -3.04 -8.85 -6.23
C MET A 18 -3.21 -9.66 -4.94
N PHE A 19 -2.11 -10.06 -4.30
CA PHE A 19 -2.19 -10.75 -3.02
C PHE A 19 -2.77 -9.89 -1.90
N GLN A 20 -2.39 -8.61 -1.80
CA GLN A 20 -2.98 -7.67 -0.84
C GLN A 20 -4.51 -7.61 -0.98
N ASN A 21 -5.03 -7.53 -2.20
CA ASN A 21 -6.47 -7.53 -2.46
C ASN A 21 -7.14 -8.84 -2.05
N ILE A 22 -6.55 -9.99 -2.43
CA ILE A 22 -7.09 -11.31 -2.08
C ILE A 22 -7.13 -11.49 -0.55
N PHE A 23 -6.04 -11.19 0.15
CA PHE A 23 -6.00 -11.33 1.61
C PHE A 23 -6.89 -10.31 2.32
N ALA A 24 -7.09 -9.11 1.76
CA ALA A 24 -8.01 -8.12 2.29
C ALA A 24 -9.46 -8.62 2.18
N LEU A 25 -9.84 -9.25 1.06
CA LEU A 25 -11.14 -9.90 0.89
C LEU A 25 -11.35 -11.03 1.91
N ILE A 26 -10.33 -11.88 2.12
CA ILE A 26 -10.41 -12.95 3.13
C ILE A 26 -10.55 -12.38 4.55
N LEU A 27 -9.85 -11.28 4.86
CA LEU A 27 -9.99 -10.56 6.13
C LEU A 27 -11.40 -10.00 6.33
N ILE A 28 -11.96 -9.34 5.30
CA ILE A 28 -13.33 -8.82 5.33
C ILE A 28 -14.32 -9.97 5.57
N GLY A 29 -14.16 -11.11 4.89
CA GLY A 29 -15.01 -12.28 5.09
C GLY A 29 -14.89 -12.87 6.50
N THR A 30 -13.66 -12.97 7.03
CA THR A 30 -13.39 -13.49 8.37
C THR A 30 -13.97 -12.59 9.46
N CYS A 31 -13.73 -11.28 9.37
CA CYS A 31 -14.28 -10.30 10.30
C CYS A 31 -15.79 -10.19 10.16
N GLY A 32 -16.32 -10.17 8.94
CA GLY A 32 -17.76 -10.13 8.67
C GLY A 32 -18.50 -11.33 9.25
N TYR A 33 -17.92 -12.52 9.17
CA TYR A 33 -18.46 -13.70 9.85
C TYR A 33 -18.50 -13.53 11.36
N MET A 34 -17.41 -13.03 11.98
CA MET A 34 -17.38 -12.76 13.43
C MET A 34 -18.40 -11.69 13.84
N LEU A 35 -18.49 -10.58 13.09
CA LEU A 35 -19.48 -9.53 13.34
C LEU A 35 -20.91 -10.05 13.21
N HIS A 36 -21.18 -10.89 12.23
CA HIS A 36 -22.48 -11.54 12.07
C HIS A 36 -22.83 -12.38 13.29
N GLU A 37 -21.88 -13.14 13.85
CA GLU A 37 -22.10 -13.89 15.09
C GLU A 37 -22.40 -12.96 16.28
N PHE A 38 -21.66 -11.86 16.47
CA PHE A 38 -21.98 -10.89 17.52
C PHE A 38 -23.37 -10.27 17.33
N ALA A 39 -23.72 -9.89 16.10
CA ALA A 39 -25.00 -9.29 15.76
C ALA A 39 -26.18 -10.25 15.96
N LYS A 40 -26.02 -11.52 15.58
CA LYS A 40 -27.05 -12.57 15.75
C LYS A 40 -27.49 -12.70 17.21
N PHE A 41 -26.57 -12.53 18.16
CA PHE A 41 -26.85 -12.67 19.58
C PHE A 41 -27.08 -11.32 20.30
N GLY A 42 -27.16 -10.21 19.57
CA GLY A 42 -27.44 -8.88 20.13
C GLY A 42 -26.28 -8.26 20.93
N PHE A 43 -25.06 -8.77 20.79
CA PHE A 43 -23.89 -8.20 21.47
C PHE A 43 -23.21 -7.13 20.61
N ARG A 44 -22.65 -6.11 21.27
CA ARG A 44 -21.84 -5.10 20.58
C ARG A 44 -20.54 -5.73 20.09
N PRO A 45 -20.15 -5.52 18.82
CA PRO A 45 -18.95 -6.13 18.29
C PRO A 45 -17.68 -5.50 18.92
N PRO A 46 -16.67 -6.32 19.24
CA PRO A 46 -15.39 -5.84 19.75
C PRO A 46 -14.62 -5.03 18.68
N GLN A 47 -13.85 -4.04 19.12
CA GLN A 47 -13.09 -3.15 18.22
C GLN A 47 -12.02 -3.93 17.45
N GLU A 48 -11.50 -4.99 18.04
CA GLU A 48 -10.51 -5.92 17.51
C GLU A 48 -10.99 -6.63 16.23
N VAL A 49 -12.29 -6.64 15.95
CA VAL A 49 -12.87 -7.19 14.71
C VAL A 49 -13.28 -6.07 13.75
N VAL A 50 -13.86 -5.00 14.29
CA VAL A 50 -14.36 -3.87 13.48
C VAL A 50 -13.22 -3.12 12.81
N VAL A 51 -12.14 -2.84 13.53
CA VAL A 51 -11.02 -2.02 13.03
C VAL A 51 -10.27 -2.73 11.89
N PRO A 52 -9.85 -4.00 12.00
CA PRO A 52 -9.27 -4.72 10.87
C PRO A 52 -10.19 -4.80 9.66
N MET A 53 -11.50 -5.01 9.86
CA MET A 53 -12.46 -5.03 8.75
C MET A 53 -12.50 -3.70 8.01
N LEU A 54 -12.59 -2.58 8.73
CA LEU A 54 -12.63 -1.24 8.15
C LEU A 54 -11.36 -0.96 7.34
N PHE A 55 -10.19 -1.24 7.93
CA PHE A 55 -8.92 -1.06 7.24
C PHE A 55 -8.78 -2.00 6.04
N SER A 56 -9.32 -3.21 6.08
CA SER A 56 -9.36 -4.09 4.91
C SER A 56 -10.26 -3.57 3.79
N CYS A 57 -11.42 -2.97 4.11
CA CYS A 57 -12.26 -2.30 3.10
C CYS A 57 -11.52 -1.13 2.44
N ILE A 58 -10.88 -0.27 3.24
CA ILE A 58 -10.08 0.85 2.75
C ILE A 58 -8.90 0.35 1.90
N ALA A 59 -8.19 -0.66 2.40
CA ALA A 59 -7.06 -1.29 1.70
C ALA A 59 -7.48 -1.86 0.35
N LEU A 60 -8.65 -2.51 0.26
CA LEU A 60 -9.16 -3.06 -1.00
C LEU A 60 -9.41 -1.95 -2.03
N VAL A 61 -10.09 -0.88 -1.64
CA VAL A 61 -10.36 0.27 -2.53
C VAL A 61 -9.04 0.91 -3.01
N ILE A 62 -8.14 1.20 -2.08
CA ILE A 62 -6.83 1.80 -2.39
C ILE A 62 -5.98 0.89 -3.28
N SER A 63 -5.93 -0.40 -2.96
CA SER A 63 -5.13 -1.38 -3.72
C SER A 63 -5.68 -1.59 -5.12
N PHE A 64 -7.01 -1.55 -5.28
CA PHE A 64 -7.65 -1.58 -6.59
C PHE A 64 -7.32 -0.34 -7.42
N PHE A 65 -7.42 0.87 -6.84
CA PHE A 65 -6.97 2.09 -7.51
C PHE A 65 -5.48 2.04 -7.87
N SER A 66 -4.65 1.49 -6.98
CA SER A 66 -3.22 1.35 -7.25
C SER A 66 -2.93 0.36 -8.38
N LEU A 67 -3.71 -0.72 -8.53
CA LEU A 67 -3.57 -1.65 -9.66
C LEU A 67 -3.84 -0.92 -10.99
N LEU A 68 -4.90 -0.11 -11.05
CA LEU A 68 -5.22 0.71 -12.22
C LEU A 68 -4.12 1.75 -12.49
N ALA A 69 -3.56 2.35 -11.43
CA ALA A 69 -2.51 3.34 -11.54
C ALA A 69 -1.20 2.76 -12.12
N ILE A 70 -0.85 1.51 -11.80
CA ILE A 70 0.35 0.86 -12.36
C ILE A 70 0.23 0.68 -13.88
N CYS A 71 -0.97 0.40 -14.38
CA CYS A 71 -1.20 0.17 -15.80
C CYS A 71 -1.19 1.45 -16.64
N CYS A 72 -1.72 2.55 -16.10
CA CYS A 72 -2.11 3.69 -16.94
C CYS A 72 -1.56 5.05 -16.51
N LEU A 73 -0.96 5.19 -15.31
CA LEU A 73 -0.82 6.52 -14.70
C LEU A 73 0.62 7.06 -14.59
N PRO A 74 0.77 8.41 -14.65
CA PRO A 74 2.04 9.12 -14.48
C PRO A 74 2.66 8.97 -13.07
N TYR A 75 3.93 9.35 -12.95
CA TYR A 75 4.74 9.27 -11.73
C TYR A 75 4.05 9.80 -10.47
N ILE A 76 3.34 10.94 -10.56
CA ILE A 76 2.67 11.59 -9.43
C ILE A 76 1.66 10.63 -8.76
N LEU A 77 0.92 9.86 -9.55
CA LEU A 77 -0.08 8.94 -9.01
C LEU A 77 0.55 7.70 -8.36
N GLN A 78 1.77 7.33 -8.76
CA GLN A 78 2.55 6.30 -8.06
C GLN A 78 3.03 6.80 -6.69
N LEU A 79 3.40 8.06 -6.58
CA LEU A 79 3.76 8.67 -5.30
C LEU A 79 2.55 8.75 -4.36
N ILE A 80 1.40 9.18 -4.89
CA ILE A 80 0.14 9.20 -4.13
C ILE A 80 -0.25 7.78 -3.68
N ALA A 81 -0.12 6.78 -4.55
CA ALA A 81 -0.37 5.38 -4.18
C ALA A 81 0.58 4.88 -3.08
N ALA A 82 1.87 5.26 -3.13
CA ALA A 82 2.84 4.93 -2.10
C ALA A 82 2.51 5.58 -0.74
N PHE A 83 2.02 6.82 -0.76
CA PHE A 83 1.55 7.50 0.44
C PHE A 83 0.33 6.79 1.06
N PHE A 84 -0.64 6.40 0.23
CA PHE A 84 -1.79 5.64 0.70
C PHE A 84 -1.41 4.25 1.22
N ASP A 85 -0.44 3.57 0.62
CA ASP A 85 0.11 2.32 1.17
C ASP A 85 0.67 2.51 2.56
N PHE A 86 1.43 3.58 2.77
CA PHE A 86 1.97 3.90 4.08
C PHE A 86 0.87 4.16 5.12
N MET A 87 -0.20 4.87 4.74
CA MET A 87 -1.36 5.07 5.61
C MET A 87 -2.03 3.74 5.96
N VAL A 88 -2.27 2.87 4.97
CA VAL A 88 -2.89 1.55 5.19
C VAL A 88 -2.00 0.66 6.06
N LEU A 89 -0.68 0.69 5.83
CA LEU A 89 0.30 -0.01 6.66
C LEU A 89 0.20 0.43 8.12
N SER A 90 0.17 1.74 8.39
CA SER A 90 0.02 2.27 9.75
C SER A 90 -1.29 1.82 10.41
N GLY A 91 -2.37 1.73 9.63
CA GLY A 91 -3.66 1.20 10.07
C GLY A 91 -3.59 -0.27 10.47
N TYR A 92 -2.91 -1.10 9.68
CA TYR A 92 -2.70 -2.51 10.04
C TYR A 92 -1.77 -2.70 11.23
N ILE A 93 -0.77 -1.84 11.42
CA ILE A 93 0.04 -1.83 12.65
C ILE A 93 -0.85 -1.54 13.86
N ALA A 94 -1.74 -0.55 13.77
CA ALA A 94 -2.70 -0.28 14.85
C ALA A 94 -3.64 -1.48 15.10
N CYS A 95 -4.08 -2.17 14.04
CA CYS A 95 -4.84 -3.42 14.17
C CYS A 95 -4.06 -4.51 14.92
N ALA A 96 -2.77 -4.68 14.63
CA ALA A 96 -1.92 -5.64 15.31
C ALA A 96 -1.74 -5.30 16.79
N VAL A 97 -1.58 -4.02 17.13
CA VAL A 97 -1.53 -3.57 18.54
C VAL A 97 -2.85 -3.85 19.25
N LEU A 98 -3.99 -3.61 18.61
CA LEU A 98 -5.31 -3.95 19.18
C LEU A 98 -5.50 -5.47 19.37
N LEU A 99 -4.81 -6.29 18.58
CA LEU A 99 -4.85 -7.74 18.64
C LEU A 99 -3.80 -8.33 19.60
N ASP A 100 -3.09 -7.52 20.39
CA ASP A 100 -1.99 -7.94 21.28
C ASP A 100 -2.34 -9.16 22.17
N LYS A 101 -3.55 -9.17 22.74
CA LYS A 101 -4.05 -10.22 23.62
C LYS A 101 -4.48 -11.50 22.89
N ASN A 102 -4.50 -11.48 21.56
CA ASN A 102 -4.96 -12.59 20.72
C ASN A 102 -3.80 -13.36 20.03
N TYR A 103 -2.55 -13.04 20.35
CA TYR A 103 -1.36 -13.73 19.80
C TYR A 103 -1.00 -15.06 20.49
N HIS A 104 -1.85 -15.60 21.34
CA HIS A 104 -1.50 -16.78 22.13
C HIS A 104 -1.70 -18.08 21.33
N SER A 105 -0.73 -19.00 21.46
CA SER A 105 -0.85 -20.37 20.93
C SER A 105 -2.00 -21.12 21.60
N ASP A 106 -2.19 -20.90 22.91
CA ASP A 106 -3.30 -21.46 23.68
C ASP A 106 -4.59 -20.67 23.39
N ASP A 107 -5.59 -21.36 22.84
CA ASP A 107 -6.86 -20.74 22.45
C ASP A 107 -7.60 -20.09 23.63
N THR A 108 -7.45 -20.65 24.82
CA THR A 108 -8.09 -20.16 26.06
C THR A 108 -7.57 -18.82 26.55
N LYS A 109 -6.38 -18.40 26.11
CA LYS A 109 -5.78 -17.10 26.43
C LYS A 109 -6.19 -16.01 25.44
N ASN A 110 -6.79 -16.38 24.31
CA ASN A 110 -7.22 -15.43 23.29
C ASN A 110 -8.56 -14.79 23.68
N GLN A 111 -8.53 -13.52 24.06
CA GLN A 111 -9.71 -12.79 24.57
C GLN A 111 -10.90 -12.83 23.59
N LEU A 112 -10.63 -12.69 22.29
CA LEU A 112 -11.67 -12.72 21.25
C LEU A 112 -12.33 -14.09 21.14
N TRP A 113 -11.55 -15.16 21.28
CA TRP A 113 -12.07 -16.53 21.30
C TRP A 113 -12.94 -16.76 22.53
N VAL A 114 -12.46 -16.34 23.71
CA VAL A 114 -13.22 -16.45 24.96
C VAL A 114 -14.56 -15.73 24.86
N TRP A 115 -14.58 -14.53 24.28
CA TRP A 115 -15.81 -13.78 24.04
C TRP A 115 -16.78 -14.51 23.10
N LEU A 116 -16.29 -15.01 21.96
CA LEU A 116 -17.11 -15.76 21.00
C LEU A 116 -17.70 -17.03 21.61
N VAL A 117 -16.91 -17.77 22.40
CA VAL A 117 -17.38 -18.98 23.10
C VAL A 117 -18.37 -18.62 24.21
N SER A 118 -18.08 -17.57 24.99
CA SER A 118 -18.94 -17.11 26.08
C SER A 118 -20.34 -16.74 25.57
N ILE A 119 -20.42 -15.94 24.50
CA ILE A 119 -21.70 -15.55 23.89
C ILE A 119 -22.50 -16.76 23.41
N ARG A 120 -21.83 -17.75 22.80
CA ARG A 120 -22.52 -18.97 22.35
C ARG A 120 -23.03 -19.83 23.51
N ARG A 121 -22.23 -19.95 24.57
CA ARG A 121 -22.64 -20.66 25.79
C ARG A 121 -23.83 -19.99 26.47
N PHE A 122 -23.86 -18.66 26.53
CA PHE A 122 -25.02 -17.91 27.05
C PHE A 122 -26.30 -18.17 26.25
N ASN A 123 -26.18 -18.48 24.95
CA ASN A 123 -27.32 -18.77 24.07
C ASN A 123 -27.59 -20.27 23.88
N ASN A 124 -27.02 -21.14 24.72
CA ASN A 124 -27.18 -22.60 24.68
C ASN A 124 -26.79 -23.28 23.34
N GLU A 125 -25.94 -22.64 22.52
CA GLU A 125 -25.41 -23.23 21.28
C GLU A 125 -24.06 -23.94 21.53
N THR A 126 -24.06 -25.08 22.23
CA THR A 126 -22.84 -25.87 22.58
C THR A 126 -22.38 -26.80 21.44
N SER A 127 -22.30 -26.30 20.21
CA SER A 127 -21.95 -27.10 19.03
C SER A 127 -20.43 -27.26 18.80
N LEU A 128 -20.04 -28.20 17.92
CA LEU A 128 -18.69 -28.47 17.36
C LEU A 128 -17.93 -27.25 16.81
N ARG A 129 -18.54 -26.06 16.81
CA ARG A 129 -18.01 -24.81 16.26
C ARG A 129 -16.95 -24.12 17.16
N GLU A 130 -16.70 -24.58 18.38
CA GLU A 130 -15.68 -24.00 19.27
C GLU A 130 -14.26 -24.05 18.66
N LYS A 131 -13.88 -25.20 18.08
CA LYS A 131 -12.58 -25.37 17.39
C LYS A 131 -12.45 -24.48 16.16
N ARG A 132 -13.55 -24.30 15.41
CA ARG A 132 -13.58 -23.43 14.22
C ARG A 132 -13.39 -21.96 14.61
N SER A 133 -13.99 -21.52 15.72
CA SER A 133 -13.79 -20.14 16.22
C SER A 133 -12.34 -19.87 16.59
N ALA A 134 -11.64 -20.82 17.22
CA ALA A 134 -10.21 -20.67 17.52
C ALA A 134 -9.38 -20.47 16.25
N GLY A 135 -9.60 -21.34 15.24
CA GLY A 135 -8.96 -21.23 13.94
C GLY A 135 -9.23 -19.89 13.25
N LEU A 136 -10.44 -19.34 13.36
CA LEU A 136 -10.79 -18.04 12.79
C LEU A 136 -10.07 -16.87 13.45
N VAL A 137 -9.91 -16.87 14.79
CA VAL A 137 -9.14 -15.84 15.49
C VAL A 137 -7.67 -15.90 15.08
N LYS A 138 -7.08 -17.10 15.03
CA LYS A 138 -5.70 -17.30 14.55
C LYS A 138 -5.53 -16.88 13.10
N LEU A 139 -6.50 -17.17 12.24
CA LEU A 139 -6.52 -16.74 10.85
C LEU A 139 -6.57 -15.21 10.74
N LEU A 140 -7.44 -14.55 11.50
CA LEU A 140 -7.52 -13.09 11.55
C LEU A 140 -6.17 -12.47 11.90
N VAL A 141 -5.55 -12.95 12.97
CA VAL A 141 -4.26 -12.48 13.47
C VAL A 141 -3.15 -12.70 12.43
N ALA A 142 -3.09 -13.90 11.84
CA ALA A 142 -2.11 -14.23 10.81
C ALA A 142 -2.27 -13.36 9.56
N LEU A 143 -3.52 -13.12 9.12
CA LEU A 143 -3.78 -12.28 7.96
C LEU A 143 -3.44 -10.81 8.21
N VAL A 144 -3.67 -10.28 9.41
CA VAL A 144 -3.25 -8.91 9.77
C VAL A 144 -1.73 -8.79 9.69
N ILE A 145 -0.97 -9.73 10.27
CA ILE A 145 0.50 -9.73 10.15
C ILE A 145 0.93 -9.83 8.69
N LEU A 146 0.32 -10.74 7.92
CA LEU A 146 0.64 -10.92 6.52
C LEU A 146 0.40 -9.64 5.71
N GLN A 147 -0.69 -8.92 5.99
CA GLN A 147 -0.95 -7.62 5.36
C GLN A 147 0.11 -6.57 5.71
N ILE A 148 0.55 -6.50 6.97
CA ILE A 148 1.65 -5.60 7.37
C ILE A 148 2.89 -5.89 6.53
N LEU A 149 3.28 -7.16 6.40
CA LEU A 149 4.46 -7.55 5.62
C LEU A 149 4.31 -7.19 4.14
N LEU A 150 3.14 -7.44 3.56
CA LEU A 150 2.88 -7.12 2.16
C LEU A 150 2.90 -5.61 1.91
N PHE A 151 2.19 -4.81 2.72
CA PHE A 151 2.17 -3.35 2.59
C PHE A 151 3.53 -2.72 2.86
N PHE A 152 4.31 -3.28 3.79
CA PHE A 152 5.68 -2.85 4.02
C PHE A 152 6.55 -3.10 2.78
N ALA A 153 6.48 -4.31 2.21
CA ALA A 153 7.22 -4.65 1.00
C ALA A 153 6.82 -3.78 -0.20
N THR A 154 5.52 -3.51 -0.42
CA THR A 154 5.08 -2.62 -1.50
C THR A 154 5.51 -1.18 -1.26
N THR A 155 5.46 -0.69 -0.03
CA THR A 155 5.93 0.67 0.31
C THR A 155 7.42 0.82 -0.01
N LEU A 156 8.26 -0.14 0.39
CA LEU A 156 9.69 -0.15 0.07
C LEU A 156 9.94 -0.19 -1.44
N LEU A 157 9.21 -1.04 -2.16
CA LEU A 157 9.35 -1.17 -3.62
C LEU A 157 8.92 0.10 -4.35
N SER A 158 7.84 0.75 -3.90
CA SER A 158 7.39 2.04 -4.42
C SER A 158 8.41 3.15 -4.17
N PHE A 159 9.01 3.19 -2.98
CA PHE A 159 10.07 4.16 -2.67
C PHE A 159 11.31 3.92 -3.53
N TYR A 160 11.74 2.68 -3.67
CA TYR A 160 12.85 2.30 -4.55
C TYR A 160 12.61 2.71 -6.02
N LEU A 161 11.41 2.44 -6.53
CA LEU A 161 11.01 2.85 -7.89
C LEU A 161 10.96 4.38 -8.04
N ALA A 162 10.58 5.11 -6.98
CA ALA A 162 10.56 6.56 -6.99
C ALA A 162 11.98 7.14 -7.03
N MET A 163 12.91 6.59 -6.25
CA MET A 163 14.33 7.01 -6.24
C MET A 163 14.97 6.81 -7.62
N LEU A 164 14.76 5.66 -8.26
CA LEU A 164 15.28 5.38 -9.61
C LEU A 164 14.71 6.30 -10.71
N LYS A 165 13.51 6.85 -10.50
CA LYS A 165 12.91 7.81 -11.45
C LYS A 165 13.37 9.23 -11.19
N GLY A 166 13.58 9.61 -9.93
CA GLY A 166 14.07 10.94 -9.55
C GLY A 166 15.40 11.25 -10.21
N GLU A 167 16.36 10.32 -10.14
CA GLU A 167 17.70 10.47 -10.73
C GLU A 167 17.65 10.84 -12.22
N LYS A 168 16.80 10.14 -13.00
CA LYS A 168 16.65 10.39 -14.44
C LYS A 168 15.90 11.68 -14.78
N VAL A 169 15.10 12.21 -13.86
CA VAL A 169 14.43 13.50 -14.05
C VAL A 169 15.41 14.65 -13.80
N TYR A 170 16.26 14.53 -12.77
CA TYR A 170 17.33 15.48 -12.51
C TYR A 170 18.35 15.52 -13.65
N GLU A 171 18.76 14.37 -14.17
CA GLU A 171 19.71 14.26 -15.29
C GLU A 171 19.18 14.99 -16.54
N ARG A 172 17.90 14.81 -16.89
CA ARG A 172 17.27 15.52 -18.02
C ARG A 172 17.04 17.01 -17.75
N ALA A 173 16.86 17.41 -16.49
CA ALA A 173 16.72 18.82 -16.15
C ALA A 173 18.06 19.53 -16.32
N ALA A 174 19.15 18.90 -15.85
CA ALA A 174 20.51 19.40 -16.05
C ALA A 174 20.91 19.47 -17.53
N GLU A 175 20.59 18.45 -18.33
CA GLU A 175 20.83 18.49 -19.79
C GLU A 175 20.12 19.67 -20.47
N ARG A 176 18.88 19.98 -20.07
CA ARG A 176 18.14 21.13 -20.62
C ARG A 176 18.75 22.46 -20.22
N GLU A 177 19.23 22.61 -18.98
CA GLU A 177 19.90 23.84 -18.55
C GLU A 177 21.17 24.09 -19.38
N ILE A 178 21.96 23.05 -19.63
CA ILE A 178 23.16 23.14 -20.48
C ILE A 178 22.82 23.53 -21.92
N GLU A 179 21.79 22.90 -22.51
CA GLU A 179 21.35 23.21 -23.88
C GLU A 179 20.84 24.66 -24.00
N TYR A 180 20.17 25.17 -22.96
CA TYR A 180 19.75 26.56 -22.89
C TYR A 180 20.94 27.52 -22.81
N GLU A 181 21.94 27.25 -21.97
CA GLU A 181 23.15 28.08 -21.87
C GLU A 181 23.93 28.14 -23.19
N GLU A 182 24.11 26.99 -23.85
CA GLU A 182 24.82 26.92 -25.15
C GLU A 182 24.07 27.68 -26.26
N SER A 183 22.73 27.61 -26.26
CA SER A 183 21.89 28.36 -27.19
C SER A 183 21.94 29.89 -26.96
N GLU A 184 22.06 30.34 -25.70
CA GLU A 184 22.22 31.75 -25.35
C GLU A 184 23.59 32.29 -25.80
N GLU A 185 24.66 31.53 -25.56
CA GLU A 185 26.02 31.91 -25.97
C GLU A 185 26.13 32.03 -27.49
N MET A 186 25.59 31.06 -28.23
CA MET A 186 25.59 31.10 -29.70
C MET A 186 24.79 32.30 -30.24
N SER A 187 23.71 32.68 -29.57
CA SER A 187 22.90 33.86 -29.89
C SER A 187 23.59 35.19 -29.55
N ARG A 188 24.49 35.23 -28.57
CA ARG A 188 25.33 36.41 -28.28
C ARG A 188 26.46 36.54 -29.29
N SER A 189 27.21 35.46 -29.53
CA SER A 189 28.29 35.43 -30.54
C SER A 189 27.80 35.80 -31.94
N GLY A 190 26.63 35.32 -32.36
CA GLY A 190 26.03 35.67 -33.64
C GLY A 190 25.53 37.12 -33.77
N ARG A 191 25.37 37.85 -32.66
CA ARG A 191 25.07 39.30 -32.66
C ARG A 191 26.35 40.11 -32.83
N ASP A 192 27.42 39.77 -32.11
CA ASP A 192 28.71 40.46 -32.22
C ASP A 192 29.28 40.37 -33.65
N VAL A 193 29.20 39.20 -34.29
CA VAL A 193 29.66 39.02 -35.68
C VAL A 193 28.85 39.86 -36.67
N ARG A 194 27.57 40.12 -36.40
CA ARG A 194 26.71 40.97 -37.25
C ARG A 194 27.01 42.46 -37.08
N GLU A 195 27.32 42.92 -35.88
CA GLU A 195 27.73 44.32 -35.66
C GLU A 195 29.05 44.64 -36.35
N VAL A 196 30.05 43.75 -36.24
CA VAL A 196 31.34 43.96 -36.91
C VAL A 196 31.19 44.03 -38.43
N LYS A 197 30.32 43.21 -39.04
CA LYS A 197 30.06 43.27 -40.50
C LYS A 197 29.39 44.57 -40.96
N HIS A 198 28.62 45.25 -40.11
CA HIS A 198 28.00 46.52 -40.47
C HIS A 198 29.00 47.68 -40.45
N VAL A 199 30.02 47.65 -39.58
CA VAL A 199 31.07 48.68 -39.52
C VAL A 199 31.93 48.71 -40.79
N TYR A 200 32.24 47.55 -41.39
CA TYR A 200 33.10 47.47 -42.58
C TYR A 200 32.41 47.72 -43.92
N ARG A 201 31.08 47.85 -43.97
CA ARG A 201 30.34 48.13 -45.23
C ARG A 201 30.03 49.62 -45.46
N GLY A 202 30.35 50.49 -44.50
CA GLY A 202 30.07 51.93 -44.56
C GLY A 202 31.27 52.83 -44.90
N ALA A 203 32.43 52.25 -45.22
CA ALA A 203 33.64 52.96 -45.67
C ALA A 203 33.92 52.62 -47.14
#